data_AF-K2ANQ4-F1
#
_entry.id   AF-K2ANQ4-F1
#
_cell.length_a   1.000
_cell.length_b   1.000
_cell.length_c   1.000
_cell.angle_alpha   90.00
_cell.angle_beta   90.00
_cell.angle_gamma   90.00
#
_symmetry.space_group_name_H-M   'P 1'
#
loop_
_entity.id
_entity.type
_entity.pdbx_description
1 polymer ?
#
loop_
_entity_poly.entity_id
_entity_poly.type
_entity_poly.pdbx_seq_one_letter_code
_entity_poly.pdbx_strand_id
1 'polypeptide(L)' 'MKILKDKMNDCPGVAKDVKSSDPCVIAIFGITGDLARKKILPALYNLFKMGLLNPRTRIIGIGRRKYSNIEYNEYIKSSA' A
#
# COMPACT_ATOMS: atom_id res chain seq x y z
N MET A 1 9.92 -2.29 -25.10
CA MET A 1 9.94 -2.29 -23.61
C MET A 1 10.03 -0.89 -22.97
N LYS A 2 9.84 0.19 -23.73
CA LYS A 2 9.93 1.60 -23.25
C LYS A 2 8.56 2.24 -22.95
N ILE A 3 7.46 1.63 -23.40
CA ILE A 3 6.10 2.21 -23.44
C ILE A 3 5.29 1.96 -22.15
N LEU A 4 5.66 0.95 -21.35
CA LEU A 4 4.92 0.61 -20.11
C LEU A 4 5.41 1.36 -18.87
N LYS A 5 6.56 2.05 -18.93
CA LYS A 5 7.03 2.91 -17.83
C LYS A 5 6.31 4.25 -17.78
N ASP A 6 5.75 4.70 -18.91
CA ASP A 6 5.13 6.02 -19.01
C ASP A 6 3.72 6.05 -18.38
N LYS A 7 2.96 4.95 -18.42
CA LYS A 7 1.59 4.89 -17.87
C LYS A 7 1.48 4.73 -16.35
N MET A 8 2.59 4.52 -15.64
CA MET A 8 2.61 4.58 -14.17
C MET A 8 2.93 5.98 -13.63
N ASN A 9 3.25 6.94 -14.51
CA ASN A 9 3.54 8.32 -14.14
C ASN A 9 2.36 9.29 -14.34
N ASP A 10 1.22 8.83 -14.84
CA ASP A 10 0.03 9.68 -15.10
C ASP A 10 -0.94 9.76 -13.89
N CYS A 11 -0.45 9.58 -12.66
CA CYS A 11 -1.21 9.98 -11.48
C CYS A 11 -0.96 11.49 -11.22
N PRO A 12 -1.98 12.36 -11.33
CA PRO A 12 -1.81 13.80 -11.49
C PRO A 12 -1.51 14.55 -10.17
N GLY A 13 -0.58 14.04 -9.36
CA GLY A 13 -0.27 14.58 -8.03
C GLY A 13 1.19 14.41 -7.57
N VAL A 14 2.12 14.02 -8.45
CA VAL A 14 3.54 13.90 -8.08
C VAL A 14 4.16 15.29 -8.00
N ALA A 15 4.08 15.93 -6.84
CA ALA A 15 4.95 17.04 -6.49
C ALA A 15 6.40 16.51 -6.49
N LYS A 16 7.16 16.97 -7.48
CA LYS A 16 8.51 16.47 -7.82
C LYS A 16 9.59 16.70 -6.76
N ASP A 17 9.30 17.35 -5.62
CA ASP A 17 10.33 17.78 -4.66
C ASP A 17 9.95 17.55 -3.18
N VAL A 18 9.03 16.64 -2.87
CA VAL A 18 8.91 16.12 -1.49
C VAL A 18 10.09 15.19 -1.28
N LYS A 19 10.98 15.49 -0.33
CA LYS A 19 12.05 14.60 0.14
C LYS A 19 11.44 13.22 0.38
N SER A 20 11.57 12.32 -0.60
CA SER A 20 10.88 11.03 -0.58
C SER A 20 11.34 10.32 0.67
N SER A 21 10.40 10.10 1.60
CA SER A 21 10.68 9.42 2.87
C SER A 21 11.55 8.19 2.60
N ASP A 22 12.55 7.95 3.44
CA ASP A 22 13.44 6.81 3.22
C ASP A 22 12.63 5.52 3.05
N PRO A 23 13.09 4.61 2.18
CA PRO A 23 12.38 3.35 1.95
C PRO A 23 12.20 2.63 3.29
N CYS A 24 10.95 2.38 3.66
CA CYS A 24 10.59 1.82 4.96
C CYS A 24 9.80 0.52 4.79
N VAL A 25 9.83 -0.31 5.81
CA VAL A 25 8.99 -1.52 5.92
C VAL A 25 7.96 -1.29 7.01
N ILE A 26 6.68 -1.32 6.64
CA ILE A 26 5.55 -1.14 7.56
C ILE A 26 5.01 -2.53 7.93
N ALA A 27 5.24 -2.95 9.17
CA ALA A 27 4.69 -4.19 9.70
C ALA A 27 3.39 -3.91 10.48
N ILE A 28 2.27 -4.49 10.02
CA ILE A 28 0.93 -4.34 10.60
C ILE A 28 0.55 -5.63 11.31
N PHE A 29 0.64 -5.62 12.63
CA PHE A 29 0.14 -6.70 13.48
C PHE A 29 -1.38 -6.61 13.61
N GLY A 30 -2.07 -7.73 13.41
CA GLY A 30 -3.53 -7.74 13.40
C GLY A 30 -4.12 -7.09 12.15
N ILE A 31 -3.50 -7.30 10.99
CA ILE A 31 -4.02 -6.81 9.68
C ILE A 31 -5.44 -7.29 9.38
N THR A 32 -5.87 -8.40 10.00
CA THR A 32 -7.21 -8.97 9.90
C THR A 32 -8.21 -8.34 10.87
N GLY A 33 -7.77 -7.38 11.68
CA GLY A 33 -8.60 -6.68 12.65
C GLY A 33 -9.45 -5.59 12.02
N ASP A 34 -10.51 -5.20 12.71
CA ASP A 34 -11.46 -4.19 12.25
C ASP A 34 -10.80 -2.82 11.98
N LEU A 35 -9.84 -2.43 12.83
CA LEU A 35 -9.09 -1.18 12.68
C LEU A 35 -8.22 -1.17 11.40
N ALA A 36 -7.55 -2.29 11.13
CA ALA A 36 -6.69 -2.41 9.96
C ALA A 36 -7.52 -2.27 8.68
N ARG A 37 -8.67 -2.94 8.63
CA ARG A 37 -9.62 -2.89 7.51
C ARG A 37 -10.26 -1.51 7.33
N LYS A 38 -10.76 -0.88 8.40
CA LYS A 38 -11.56 0.35 8.28
C LYS A 38 -10.74 1.64 8.20
N LYS A 39 -9.49 1.62 8.67
CA LYS A 39 -8.68 2.85 8.81
C LYS A 39 -7.28 2.71 8.21
N ILE A 40 -6.51 1.70 8.62
CA ILE A 40 -5.09 1.63 8.26
C ILE A 40 -4.90 1.33 6.77
N LEU A 41 -5.60 0.32 6.23
CA LEU A 41 -5.50 -0.06 4.82
C LEU A 41 -5.99 1.06 3.88
N PRO A 42 -7.19 1.67 4.10
CA PRO A 42 -7.62 2.83 3.30
C PRO A 42 -6.67 4.02 3.39
N ALA A 43 -6.12 4.31 4.57
CA ALA A 43 -5.17 5.42 4.73
C ALA A 43 -3.87 5.18 3.96
N LEU A 44 -3.29 3.97 4.03
CA LEU A 44 -2.09 3.62 3.27
C LEU A 44 -2.33 3.64 1.77
N TYR A 45 -3.51 3.21 1.32
CA TYR A 45 -3.90 3.30 -0.08
C TYR A 45 -4.02 4.76 -0.55
N ASN A 46 -4.57 5.65 0.27
CA ASN A 46 -4.63 7.08 -0.02
C ASN A 46 -3.23 7.71 -0.08
N LEU A 47 -2.34 7.39 0.87
CA LEU A 47 -0.93 7.85 0.82
C LEU A 47 -0.22 7.39 -0.46
N PHE A 48 -0.48 6.15 -0.88
CA PHE A 48 0.06 5.62 -2.14
C PHE A 48 -0.50 6.37 -3.36
N LYS A 49 -1.83 6.59 -3.42
CA LYS A 49 -2.47 7.39 -4.50
C LYS A 49 -1.95 8.82 -4.57
N MET A 50 -1.67 9.43 -3.42
CA MET A 50 -1.16 10.80 -3.33
C MET A 50 0.33 10.91 -3.65
N GLY A 51 1.03 9.80 -3.93
CA GLY A 51 2.47 9.80 -4.19
C GLY A 51 3.34 10.15 -2.98
N LEU A 52 2.75 10.14 -1.77
CA LEU A 52 3.46 10.45 -0.52
C LEU A 52 4.20 9.24 0.05
N LEU A 53 3.89 8.04 -0.45
CA LEU A 53 4.58 6.82 -0.09
C LEU A 53 5.77 6.58 -1.05
N ASN A 54 6.95 6.32 -0.51
CA ASN A 54 8.10 5.95 -1.33
C ASN A 54 7.75 4.65 -2.12
N PRO A 55 8.00 4.57 -3.44
CA PRO A 55 7.67 3.41 -4.25
C PRO A 55 8.39 2.12 -3.83
N ARG A 56 9.47 2.24 -3.05
CA ARG A 56 10.21 1.09 -2.47
C ARG A 56 9.69 0.65 -1.09
N THR A 57 8.67 1.33 -0.55
CA THR A 57 8.05 0.96 0.73
C THR A 57 7.37 -0.40 0.60
N ARG A 58 7.57 -1.27 1.59
CA ARG A 58 6.90 -2.58 1.66
C ARG A 58 5.97 -2.63 2.87
N ILE A 59 4.80 -3.23 2.69
CA ILE A 59 3.81 -3.43 3.76
C ILE A 59 3.73 -4.93 4.05
N ILE A 60 3.91 -5.30 5.31
CA ILE A 60 3.86 -6.69 5.80
C ILE A 60 2.69 -6.80 6.78
N GLY A 61 1.72 -7.65 6.47
CA GLY A 61 0.62 -7.96 7.38
C GLY A 61 0.90 -9.22 8.19
N ILE A 62 0.76 -9.12 9.51
CA ILE A 62 0.96 -10.24 10.44
C ILE A 62 -0.37 -10.54 11.13
N GLY A 63 -0.81 -11.79 11.06
CA GLY A 63 -2.08 -12.24 11.61
C GLY A 63 -1.95 -13.62 12.26
N ARG A 64 -2.92 -13.94 13.14
CA ARG A 64 -2.96 -15.25 13.84
C ARG A 64 -3.51 -16.37 12.97
N ARG A 65 -4.34 -16.04 11.98
CA ARG A 65 -4.90 -17.03 11.04
C ARG A 65 -3.94 -17.24 9.89
N LYS A 66 -3.74 -18.49 9.49
CA LYS A 66 -3.07 -18.82 8.24
C LYS A 66 -4.01 -18.45 7.10
N TYR A 67 -3.66 -17.39 6.37
CA TYR A 67 -4.28 -17.08 5.08
C TYR A 67 -3.37 -17.62 3.98
N SER A 68 -3.95 -18.18 2.93
CA SER A 68 -3.24 -18.32 1.66
C SER A 68 -3.03 -16.93 1.04
N ASN A 69 -2.02 -16.79 0.17
CA ASN A 69 -1.78 -15.53 -0.55
C ASN A 69 -3.01 -15.08 -1.36
N ILE A 70 -3.84 -16.02 -1.83
CA ILE A 70 -5.04 -15.74 -2.62
C ILE A 70 -6.13 -15.17 -1.71
N GLU A 71 -6.46 -15.86 -0.62
CA GLU A 71 -7.48 -15.41 0.35
C GLU A 71 -7.09 -14.07 0.98
N TYR A 72 -5.80 -13.85 1.23
CA TYR A 72 -5.30 -12.59 1.78
C TYR A 72 -5.51 -11.42 0.81
N ASN A 73 -5.24 -11.63 -0.49
CA ASN A 73 -5.45 -10.61 -1.51
C ASN A 73 -6.93 -10.27 -1.71
N GLU A 74 -7.81 -11.27 -1.70
CA GLU A 74 -9.26 -11.03 -1.76
C GLU A 74 -9.76 -10.28 -0.53
N TYR A 75 -9.29 -10.66 0.66
CA TYR A 75 -9.62 -9.99 1.91
C TYR A 75 -9.22 -8.51 1.90
N ILE A 76 -8.01 -8.18 1.44
CA ILE A 76 -7.56 -6.79 1.33
C ILE A 76 -8.37 -6.02 0.27
N LYS A 77 -8.68 -6.62 -0.87
CA LYS A 77 -9.52 -5.98 -1.90
C LYS A 77 -10.93 -5.64 -1.39
N SER A 78 -11.48 -6.44 -0.47
CA SER A 78 -12.77 -6.15 0.16
C SER A 78 -12.74 -4.99 1.17
N SER A 79 -11.56 -4.42 1.43
CA SER A 79 -11.29 -3.45 2.49
C SER A 79 -10.84 -2.08 1.95
N ALA A 80 -10.62 -1.95 0.65
CA ALA A 80 -10.20 -0.73 -0.05
C ALA A 80 -11.36 -0.18 -0.89
#